data_AF-A0A943JXQ9-F1
#
_entry.id   AF-A0A943JXQ9-F1
#
_cell.length_a   1.000
_cell.length_b   1.000
_cell.length_c   1.000
_cell.angle_alpha   90.00
_cell.angle_beta   90.00
_cell.angle_gamma   90.00
#
_symmetry.space_group_name_H-M   'P 1'
#
loop_
_entity.id
_entity.type
_entity.pdbx_description
1 polymer ?
#
loop_
_entity_poly.entity_id
_entity_poly.type
_entity_poly.pdbx_seq_one_letter_code
_entity_poly.pdbx_strand_id
1 'polypeptide(L)'
;RTKKLYSNVQNAVLLAQKDLGTVGDNTFLFDVSQTSAQAAQKFAKYFNGAKVCESSSQKGCSLYAYKVKFATKKTSGDDTLTDYSYTYPKIILNDGSCIQVIQQTSCYRVNENDCVQDADGNCVKDENGNTINKISTHIDCARLIIDVNGPKLPNQYGADTYQLSVTSKKVLPPIWAPYGSKSFQNILSGNGKLEYEKYTVGAKK
;
A
#
# COMPACT_ATOMS: atom_id res chain seq x y z
N ARG A 1 3.12 -14.59 8.71
CA ARG A 1 2.82 -14.43 7.27
C ARG A 1 3.33 -13.10 6.71
N THR A 2 2.98 -11.96 7.30
CA THR A 2 3.43 -10.62 6.87
C THR A 2 4.94 -10.50 6.68
N LYS A 3 5.76 -10.90 7.66
CA LYS A 3 7.22 -10.88 7.54
C LYS A 3 7.71 -11.68 6.33
N LYS A 4 7.13 -12.85 6.06
CA LYS A 4 7.46 -13.70 4.90
C LYS A 4 7.09 -13.00 3.58
N LEU A 5 5.88 -12.46 3.46
CA LEU A 5 5.46 -11.76 2.24
C LEU A 5 6.32 -10.52 1.98
N TYR A 6 6.63 -9.75 3.03
CA TYR A 6 7.54 -8.61 2.92
C TYR A 6 8.94 -9.02 2.47
N SER A 7 9.51 -10.07 3.07
CA SER A 7 10.80 -10.62 2.63
C SER A 7 10.76 -11.10 1.16
N ASN A 8 9.67 -11.73 0.74
CA ASN A 8 9.50 -12.14 -0.66
C ASN A 8 9.45 -10.92 -1.60
N VAL A 9 8.76 -9.84 -1.22
CA VAL A 9 8.75 -8.58 -1.98
C VAL A 9 10.14 -7.98 -2.09
N GLN A 10 10.88 -7.89 -0.98
CA GLN A 10 12.26 -7.39 -0.97
C GLN A 10 13.17 -8.22 -1.89
N ASN A 11 13.09 -9.54 -1.79
CA ASN A 11 13.87 -10.46 -2.62
C ASN A 11 13.50 -10.34 -4.10
N ALA A 12 12.21 -10.23 -4.42
CA ALA A 12 11.74 -10.05 -5.80
C ALA A 12 12.25 -8.73 -6.40
N VAL A 13 12.26 -7.65 -5.61
CA VAL A 13 12.85 -6.37 -6.05
C VAL A 13 14.35 -6.49 -6.26
N LEU A 14 15.09 -7.14 -5.36
CA LEU A 14 16.53 -7.37 -5.52
C LEU A 14 16.86 -8.20 -6.77
N LEU A 15 16.06 -9.24 -7.05
CA LEU A 15 16.19 -10.02 -8.28
C LEU A 15 15.91 -9.17 -9.52
N ALA A 16 14.87 -8.34 -9.48
CA ALA A 16 14.57 -7.42 -10.58
C ALA A 16 15.69 -6.42 -10.84
N GLN A 17 16.29 -5.87 -9.78
CA GLN A 17 17.45 -4.98 -9.90
C GLN A 17 18.64 -5.69 -10.57
N LYS A 18 18.89 -6.95 -10.20
CA LYS A 18 19.97 -7.76 -10.77
C LYS A 18 19.75 -8.07 -12.25
N ASP A 19 18.51 -8.33 -12.65
CA ASP A 19 18.16 -8.76 -14.01
C ASP A 19 17.99 -7.58 -14.98
N LEU A 20 17.45 -6.45 -14.52
CA LEU A 20 17.00 -5.35 -15.38
C LEU A 20 17.87 -4.09 -15.29
N GLY A 21 18.82 -4.03 -14.36
CA GLY A 21 19.58 -2.80 -14.16
C GLY A 21 20.69 -2.91 -13.13
N THR A 22 20.79 -1.90 -12.27
CA THR A 22 21.83 -1.78 -11.24
C THR A 22 21.25 -2.12 -9.87
N VAL A 23 21.98 -2.91 -9.08
CA VAL A 23 21.63 -3.18 -7.68
C VAL A 23 21.50 -1.87 -6.91
N GLY A 24 20.37 -1.69 -6.23
CA GLY A 24 20.02 -0.45 -5.54
C GLY A 24 19.27 0.59 -6.38
N ASP A 25 18.85 0.25 -7.61
CA ASP A 25 17.99 1.09 -8.45
C ASP A 25 16.66 0.41 -8.79
N ASN A 26 15.58 0.89 -8.18
CA ASN A 26 14.22 0.41 -8.38
C ASN A 26 13.53 0.99 -9.62
N THR A 27 14.10 2.01 -10.27
CA THR A 27 13.41 2.75 -11.34
C THR A 27 13.26 1.92 -12.62
N PHE A 28 14.07 0.89 -12.82
CA PHE A 28 13.89 -0.05 -13.93
C PHE A 28 12.60 -0.88 -13.80
N LEU A 29 12.27 -1.28 -12.57
CA LEU A 29 11.06 -2.05 -12.28
C LEU A 29 9.84 -1.12 -12.12
N PHE A 30 10.02 0.03 -11.48
CA PHE A 30 8.97 1.00 -11.18
C PHE A 30 9.19 2.32 -11.93
N ASP A 31 9.35 2.19 -13.24
CA ASP A 31 9.52 3.30 -14.18
C ASP A 31 8.24 4.14 -14.25
N VAL A 32 8.41 5.44 -14.05
CA VAL A 32 7.30 6.41 -13.95
C VAL A 32 6.57 6.65 -15.27
N SER A 33 7.14 6.19 -16.39
CA SER A 33 6.46 6.18 -17.70
C SER A 33 5.46 5.03 -17.85
N GLN A 34 5.49 4.03 -16.96
CA GLN A 34 4.65 2.85 -17.05
C GLN A 34 3.30 3.05 -16.35
N THR A 35 2.32 2.27 -16.79
CA THR A 35 1.07 2.11 -16.03
C THR A 35 1.27 1.16 -14.86
N SER A 36 0.37 1.23 -13.87
CA SER A 36 0.36 0.27 -12.76
C SER A 36 0.23 -1.19 -13.23
N ALA A 37 -0.45 -1.43 -14.36
CA ALA A 37 -0.64 -2.78 -14.90
C ALA A 37 0.64 -3.32 -15.52
N GLN A 38 1.37 -2.50 -16.26
CA GLN A 38 2.67 -2.84 -16.81
C GLN A 38 3.70 -3.10 -15.71
N ALA A 39 3.74 -2.25 -14.68
CA ALA A 39 4.60 -2.46 -13.51
C ALA A 39 4.25 -3.77 -12.79
N ALA A 40 2.96 -4.07 -12.59
CA ALA A 40 2.52 -5.34 -12.00
C ALA A 40 2.94 -6.56 -12.83
N GLN A 41 2.77 -6.52 -14.15
CA GLN A 41 3.21 -7.61 -15.04
C GLN A 41 4.72 -7.84 -14.98
N LYS A 42 5.52 -6.76 -15.02
CA LYS A 42 6.98 -6.87 -14.91
C LYS A 42 7.39 -7.44 -13.56
N PHE A 43 6.77 -6.96 -12.49
CA PHE A 43 7.10 -7.41 -11.14
C PHE A 43 6.67 -8.85 -10.85
N ALA A 44 5.55 -9.29 -11.43
CA ALA A 44 5.04 -10.67 -11.26
C ALA A 44 6.03 -11.76 -11.70
N LYS A 45 6.93 -11.46 -12.66
CA LYS A 45 7.94 -12.42 -13.16
C LYS A 45 8.85 -12.95 -12.05
N TYR A 46 9.03 -12.19 -10.98
CA TYR A 46 9.88 -12.54 -9.84
C TYR A 46 9.15 -13.36 -8.77
N PHE A 47 7.90 -13.75 -9.03
CA PHE A 47 7.10 -14.59 -8.15
C PHE A 47 6.65 -15.86 -8.91
N ASN A 48 7.22 -17.01 -8.52
CA ASN A 48 6.93 -18.27 -9.20
C ASN A 48 5.44 -18.64 -9.14
N GLY A 49 4.81 -18.84 -10.30
CA GLY A 49 3.39 -19.21 -10.43
C GLY A 49 2.40 -18.08 -10.16
N ALA A 50 2.86 -16.84 -9.97
CA ALA A 50 1.95 -15.73 -9.70
C ALA A 50 1.04 -15.42 -10.90
N LYS A 51 -0.21 -15.07 -10.60
CA LYS A 51 -1.19 -14.57 -11.58
C LYS A 51 -1.26 -13.04 -11.47
N VAL A 52 -1.40 -12.36 -12.60
CA VAL A 52 -1.69 -10.92 -12.62
C VAL A 52 -3.16 -10.67 -12.95
N CYS A 53 -3.75 -9.74 -12.20
CA CYS A 53 -5.03 -9.12 -12.49
C CYS A 53 -4.80 -7.64 -12.76
N GLU A 54 -4.87 -7.22 -14.02
CA GLU A 54 -4.69 -5.83 -14.46
C GLU A 54 -5.93 -4.98 -14.16
N SER A 55 -7.11 -5.60 -14.11
CA SER A 55 -8.36 -4.94 -13.73
C SER A 55 -9.34 -5.93 -13.09
N SER A 56 -10.36 -5.40 -12.43
CA SER A 56 -11.47 -6.19 -11.88
C SER A 56 -12.35 -6.84 -12.94
N SER A 57 -12.37 -6.29 -14.17
CA SER A 57 -13.16 -6.79 -15.29
C SER A 57 -12.55 -8.03 -15.95
N GLN A 58 -11.26 -8.31 -15.73
CA GLN A 58 -10.64 -9.54 -16.23
C GLN A 58 -11.27 -10.79 -15.60
N LYS A 59 -11.41 -11.85 -16.40
CA LYS A 59 -12.06 -13.09 -15.97
C LYS A 59 -11.37 -13.67 -14.72
N GLY A 60 -12.16 -13.84 -13.65
CA GLY A 60 -11.67 -14.35 -12.37
C GLY A 60 -10.81 -13.37 -11.56
N CYS A 61 -10.90 -12.07 -11.84
CA CYS A 61 -10.19 -11.01 -11.11
C CYS A 61 -11.10 -10.13 -10.25
N SER A 62 -12.42 -10.18 -10.46
CA SER A 62 -13.40 -9.36 -9.72
C SER A 62 -13.33 -9.56 -8.21
N LEU A 63 -13.08 -10.78 -7.74
CA LEU A 63 -12.95 -11.11 -6.31
C LEU A 63 -11.75 -10.44 -5.62
N TYR A 64 -10.76 -9.99 -6.39
CA TYR A 64 -9.60 -9.26 -5.89
C TYR A 64 -9.79 -7.74 -5.95
N ALA A 65 -11.00 -7.25 -6.25
CA ALA A 65 -11.37 -5.86 -6.11
C ALA A 65 -12.34 -5.70 -4.95
N TYR A 66 -11.82 -5.30 -3.79
CA TYR A 66 -12.58 -5.20 -2.54
C TYR A 66 -12.24 -3.92 -1.76
N LYS A 67 -12.95 -3.70 -0.67
CA LYS A 67 -12.70 -2.58 0.25
C LYS A 67 -11.79 -3.03 1.39
N VAL A 68 -10.83 -2.18 1.75
CA VAL A 68 -9.92 -2.40 2.86
C VAL A 68 -10.10 -1.29 3.89
N LYS A 69 -10.38 -1.66 5.14
CA LYS A 69 -10.46 -0.68 6.24
C LYS A 69 -9.07 -0.15 6.59
N PHE A 70 -8.98 1.10 7.02
CA PHE A 70 -7.76 1.65 7.59
C PHE A 70 -7.45 1.03 8.96
N ALA A 71 -6.20 1.13 9.39
CA ALA A 71 -5.79 0.66 10.72
C ALA A 71 -6.36 1.56 11.84
N THR A 72 -6.61 2.81 11.51
CA THR A 72 -7.18 3.83 12.40
C THR A 72 -8.55 4.27 11.90
N LYS A 73 -9.31 4.97 12.74
CA LYS A 73 -10.58 5.63 12.41
C LYS A 73 -10.38 6.85 11.48
N LYS A 74 -10.00 6.57 10.23
CA LYS A 74 -9.83 7.57 9.17
C LYS A 74 -11.21 8.04 8.65
N THR A 75 -11.37 9.35 8.46
CA THR A 75 -12.59 9.99 7.97
C THR A 75 -12.46 10.59 6.56
N SER A 76 -13.58 10.84 5.89
CA SER A 76 -13.67 11.56 4.59
C SER A 76 -13.74 13.09 4.69
N GLY A 77 -13.47 13.67 5.87
CA GLY A 77 -13.51 15.12 6.13
C GLY A 77 -14.81 15.63 6.78
N ASP A 78 -15.86 14.81 6.78
CA ASP A 78 -17.19 15.03 7.37
C ASP A 78 -17.45 14.10 8.59
N ASP A 79 -16.39 13.67 9.26
CA ASP A 79 -16.37 12.69 10.36
C ASP A 79 -16.94 11.31 10.04
N THR A 80 -17.30 11.04 8.78
CA THR A 80 -17.72 9.71 8.32
C THR A 80 -16.50 8.82 8.15
N LEU A 81 -16.48 7.68 8.84
CA LEU A 81 -15.40 6.70 8.76
C LEU A 81 -15.35 6.06 7.38
N THR A 82 -14.15 5.99 6.79
CA THR A 82 -13.97 5.60 5.39
C THR A 82 -13.06 4.37 5.24
N ASP A 83 -13.00 3.88 4.01
CA ASP A 83 -12.20 2.74 3.57
C ASP A 83 -11.35 3.08 2.33
N TYR A 84 -10.49 2.13 1.96
CA TYR A 84 -9.70 2.20 0.75
C TYR A 84 -10.25 1.23 -0.30
N SER A 85 -10.50 1.75 -1.51
CA SER A 85 -10.86 0.93 -2.68
C SER A 85 -9.62 0.19 -3.21
N TYR A 86 -9.55 -1.12 -2.94
CA TYR A 86 -8.46 -1.99 -3.36
C TYR A 86 -8.66 -2.46 -4.81
N THR A 87 -8.57 -1.56 -5.78
CA THR A 87 -8.99 -1.80 -7.18
C THR A 87 -7.87 -1.75 -8.23
N TYR A 88 -6.65 -1.35 -7.88
CA TYR A 88 -5.52 -1.29 -8.82
C TYR A 88 -5.05 -2.69 -9.23
N PRO A 89 -4.17 -2.80 -10.25
CA PRO A 89 -3.57 -4.07 -10.67
C PRO A 89 -2.93 -4.85 -9.53
N LYS A 90 -3.09 -6.17 -9.55
CA LYS A 90 -2.68 -7.08 -8.47
C LYS A 90 -1.88 -8.25 -8.98
N ILE A 91 -0.87 -8.63 -8.21
CA ILE A 91 -0.14 -9.88 -8.31
C ILE A 91 -0.72 -10.82 -7.25
N ILE A 92 -1.21 -11.98 -7.66
CA ILE A 92 -1.79 -13.01 -6.81
C ILE A 92 -0.78 -14.15 -6.68
N LEU A 93 -0.35 -14.42 -5.46
CA LEU A 93 0.64 -15.46 -5.17
C LEU A 93 -0.06 -16.81 -4.92
N ASN A 94 0.70 -17.90 -5.06
CA ASN A 94 0.17 -19.27 -4.87
C ASN A 94 -0.39 -19.54 -3.48
N ASP A 95 0.05 -18.78 -2.45
CA ASP A 95 -0.47 -18.91 -1.09
C ASP A 95 -1.74 -18.08 -0.83
N GLY A 96 -2.26 -17.41 -1.86
CA GLY A 96 -3.44 -16.55 -1.82
C GLY A 96 -3.15 -15.11 -1.40
N SER A 97 -1.90 -14.77 -1.05
CA SER A 97 -1.52 -13.39 -0.78
C SER A 97 -1.60 -12.53 -2.04
N CYS A 98 -1.91 -11.25 -1.87
CA CYS A 98 -2.04 -10.30 -2.97
C CYS A 98 -1.08 -9.13 -2.81
N ILE A 99 -0.54 -8.63 -3.93
CA ILE A 99 0.27 -7.41 -3.98
C ILE A 99 -0.37 -6.48 -4.99
N GLN A 100 -1.01 -5.41 -4.52
CA GLN A 100 -1.49 -4.34 -5.38
C GLN A 100 -0.34 -3.40 -5.72
N VAL A 101 -0.20 -3.08 -7.00
CA VAL A 101 0.85 -2.19 -7.52
C VAL A 101 0.22 -0.87 -7.95
N ILE A 102 0.73 0.23 -7.40
CA ILE A 102 0.35 1.59 -7.77
C ILE A 102 1.61 2.30 -8.26
N GLN A 103 1.74 2.43 -9.58
CA GLN A 103 2.82 3.18 -10.22
C GLN A 103 2.53 4.68 -10.13
N GLN A 104 3.53 5.45 -9.72
CA GLN A 104 3.44 6.91 -9.67
C GLN A 104 3.96 7.53 -10.97
N THR A 105 3.50 8.74 -11.28
CA THR A 105 3.87 9.50 -12.47
C THR A 105 5.23 10.22 -12.36
N SER A 106 5.79 10.30 -11.16
CA SER A 106 7.14 10.78 -10.87
C SER A 106 7.58 10.19 -9.53
N CYS A 107 8.86 9.91 -9.32
CA CYS A 107 9.34 9.52 -8.00
C CYS A 107 9.33 10.70 -7.02
N TYR A 108 9.63 11.90 -7.51
CA TYR A 108 9.66 13.13 -6.71
C TYR A 108 8.41 13.97 -6.98
N ARG A 109 7.60 14.20 -5.97
CA ARG A 109 6.37 14.98 -6.07
C ARG A 109 6.25 15.91 -4.87
N VAL A 110 6.04 17.20 -5.11
CA VAL A 110 5.67 18.17 -4.08
C VAL A 110 4.16 18.30 -4.11
N ASN A 111 3.49 18.10 -2.97
CA ASN A 111 2.06 18.33 -2.83
C ASN A 111 1.84 19.49 -1.87
N GLU A 112 1.23 20.56 -2.36
CA GLU A 112 0.88 21.75 -1.57
C GLU A 112 -0.45 21.58 -0.83
N ASN A 113 -1.25 20.58 -1.22
CA ASN A 113 -2.58 20.30 -0.66
C ASN A 113 -2.59 19.09 0.29
N ASP A 114 -1.43 18.59 0.71
CA ASP A 114 -1.38 17.73 1.90
C ASP A 114 -1.79 18.55 3.13
N CYS A 115 -2.07 17.88 4.25
CA CYS A 115 -2.57 18.54 5.45
C CYS A 115 -1.75 18.18 6.69
N VAL A 116 -1.82 19.02 7.71
CA VAL A 116 -1.41 18.64 9.07
C VAL A 116 -2.37 17.56 9.55
N GLN A 117 -1.85 16.45 10.07
CA GLN A 117 -2.64 15.28 10.43
C GLN A 117 -2.61 14.99 11.93
N ASP A 118 -3.73 14.49 12.45
CA ASP A 118 -3.83 13.90 13.79
C ASP A 118 -3.19 12.49 13.86
N ALA A 119 -3.22 11.88 15.04
CA ALA A 119 -2.66 10.53 15.27
C ALA A 119 -3.36 9.42 14.46
N ASP A 120 -4.60 9.66 14.02
CA ASP A 120 -5.40 8.74 13.22
C ASP A 120 -5.24 9.01 11.71
N GLY A 121 -4.38 9.97 11.33
CA GLY A 121 -4.13 10.37 9.95
C GLY A 121 -5.21 11.26 9.34
N ASN A 122 -6.09 11.87 10.14
CA ASN A 122 -7.09 12.82 9.67
C ASN A 122 -6.54 14.23 9.61
N CYS A 123 -6.96 15.01 8.62
CA CYS A 123 -6.57 16.41 8.52
C CYS A 123 -7.11 17.22 9.69
N VAL A 124 -6.25 17.99 10.34
CA VAL A 124 -6.60 18.93 11.40
C VAL A 124 -7.27 20.16 10.77
N LYS A 125 -8.32 20.64 11.42
CA LYS A 125 -9.06 21.83 11.01
C LYS A 125 -8.67 23.05 11.86
N ASP A 126 -8.69 24.23 11.26
CA ASP A 126 -8.57 25.51 11.96
C ASP A 126 -9.88 25.90 12.66
N GLU A 127 -9.88 27.05 13.33
CA GLU A 127 -11.05 27.58 14.07
C GLU A 127 -12.27 27.84 13.16
N ASN A 128 -12.07 27.99 11.86
CA ASN A 128 -13.12 28.21 10.86
C ASN A 128 -13.59 26.90 10.20
N GLY A 129 -13.07 25.75 10.64
CA GLY A 129 -13.40 24.44 10.10
C GLY A 129 -12.67 24.09 8.79
N ASN A 130 -11.70 24.89 8.36
CA ASN A 130 -10.91 24.63 7.15
C ASN A 130 -9.73 23.72 7.46
N THR A 131 -9.36 22.84 6.51
CA THR A 131 -8.17 22.01 6.63
C THR A 131 -6.90 22.87 6.69
N ILE A 132 -6.02 22.58 7.65
CA ILE A 132 -4.70 23.20 7.72
C ILE A 132 -3.77 22.51 6.72
N ASN A 133 -3.42 23.21 5.64
CA ASN A 133 -2.55 22.68 4.58
C ASN A 133 -1.09 22.59 5.04
N LYS A 134 -0.37 21.65 4.42
CA LYS A 134 1.05 21.40 4.62
C LYS A 134 1.68 20.98 3.30
N ILE A 135 2.72 21.71 2.89
CA ILE A 135 3.56 21.28 1.77
C ILE A 135 4.34 20.03 2.18
N SER A 136 4.22 18.97 1.40
CA SER A 136 4.92 17.70 1.64
C SER A 136 5.61 17.19 0.39
N THR A 137 6.79 16.61 0.59
CA THR A 137 7.58 15.98 -0.48
C THR A 137 7.43 14.46 -0.41
N HIS A 138 6.96 13.87 -1.51
CA HIS A 138 6.87 12.44 -1.72
C HIS A 138 8.00 11.98 -2.64
N ILE A 139 8.68 10.89 -2.25
CA ILE A 139 9.87 10.36 -2.96
C ILE A 139 9.69 8.92 -3.46
N ASP A 140 8.48 8.36 -3.34
CA ASP A 140 8.13 7.01 -3.78
C ASP A 140 7.81 6.99 -5.29
N CYS A 141 8.48 6.12 -6.04
CA CYS A 141 8.18 5.82 -7.45
C CYS A 141 6.93 4.92 -7.59
N ALA A 142 6.67 4.08 -6.58
CA ALA A 142 5.49 3.23 -6.54
C ALA A 142 5.05 2.97 -5.11
N ARG A 143 3.79 2.58 -4.94
CA ARG A 143 3.27 2.03 -3.69
C ARG A 143 2.87 0.58 -3.93
N LEU A 144 3.27 -0.27 -3.00
CA LEU A 144 2.86 -1.66 -2.98
C LEU A 144 1.96 -1.84 -1.78
N ILE A 145 0.72 -2.24 -1.99
CA ILE A 145 -0.11 -2.65 -0.87
C ILE A 145 -0.10 -4.17 -0.86
N ILE A 146 0.35 -4.74 0.24
CA ILE A 146 0.43 -6.19 0.42
C ILE A 146 -0.73 -6.64 1.30
N ASP A 147 -1.36 -7.73 0.92
CA ASP A 147 -2.40 -8.40 1.68
C ASP A 147 -2.02 -9.87 1.85
N VAL A 148 -1.80 -10.29 3.10
CA VAL A 148 -1.31 -11.64 3.44
C VAL A 148 -2.40 -12.70 3.47
N ASN A 149 -3.66 -12.29 3.30
CA ASN A 149 -4.84 -13.16 3.30
C ASN A 149 -5.65 -13.07 2.00
N GLY A 150 -5.29 -12.11 1.14
CA GLY A 150 -6.01 -11.84 -0.10
C GLY A 150 -7.43 -11.37 0.20
N PRO A 151 -8.47 -11.79 -0.54
CA PRO A 151 -9.83 -11.29 -0.34
C PRO A 151 -10.50 -11.76 0.96
N LYS A 152 -9.83 -12.64 1.74
CA LYS A 152 -10.37 -13.20 2.97
C LYS A 152 -10.24 -12.18 4.10
N LEU A 153 -11.32 -12.00 4.85
CA LEU A 153 -11.38 -11.13 6.03
C LEU A 153 -10.19 -11.33 7.00
N PRO A 154 -9.76 -10.26 7.72
CA PRO A 154 -10.48 -9.01 7.94
C PRO A 154 -10.43 -7.93 6.85
N ASN A 155 -9.53 -8.00 5.86
CA ASN A 155 -9.33 -6.93 4.85
C ASN A 155 -9.16 -5.55 5.52
N GLN A 156 -8.18 -5.45 6.42
CA GLN A 156 -7.93 -4.24 7.20
C GLN A 156 -6.43 -3.98 7.36
N TYR A 157 -6.05 -2.72 7.11
CA TYR A 157 -4.69 -2.27 7.36
C TYR A 157 -4.29 -2.51 8.82
N GLY A 158 -3.07 -3.01 9.02
CA GLY A 158 -2.56 -3.33 10.35
C GLY A 158 -3.03 -4.69 10.90
N ALA A 159 -3.97 -5.36 10.25
CA ALA A 159 -4.30 -6.76 10.52
C ALA A 159 -3.63 -7.67 9.48
N ASP A 160 -4.07 -7.58 8.23
CA ASP A 160 -3.63 -8.39 7.10
C ASP A 160 -3.15 -7.57 5.90
N THR A 161 -3.53 -6.29 5.80
CA THR A 161 -3.10 -5.38 4.73
C THR A 161 -2.06 -4.35 5.21
N TYR A 162 -1.08 -3.99 4.37
CA TYR A 162 -0.03 -3.02 4.69
C TYR A 162 0.44 -2.29 3.43
N GLN A 163 0.71 -0.97 3.51
CA GLN A 163 1.27 -0.22 2.38
C GLN A 163 2.77 -0.01 2.52
N LEU A 164 3.54 -0.48 1.54
CA LEU A 164 4.95 -0.22 1.37
C LEU A 164 5.15 0.94 0.38
N SER A 165 6.19 1.73 0.62
CA SER A 165 6.64 2.75 -0.33
C SER A 165 7.89 2.29 -1.04
N VAL A 166 7.90 2.37 -2.37
CA VAL A 166 9.08 2.04 -3.17
C VAL A 166 9.72 3.32 -3.65
N THR A 167 10.88 3.68 -3.09
CA THR A 167 11.71 4.79 -3.59
C THR A 167 12.57 4.30 -4.74
N SER A 168 13.30 5.20 -5.39
CA SER A 168 14.30 4.84 -6.41
C SER A 168 15.37 3.87 -5.88
N LYS A 169 15.54 3.73 -4.56
CA LYS A 169 16.61 2.91 -3.98
C LYS A 169 16.15 1.76 -3.11
N LYS A 170 15.00 1.89 -2.46
CA LYS A 170 14.58 0.96 -1.39
C LYS A 170 13.08 0.74 -1.38
N VAL A 171 12.68 -0.44 -0.90
CA VAL A 171 11.30 -0.70 -0.48
C VAL A 171 11.20 -0.45 1.02
N LEU A 172 10.46 0.57 1.40
CA LEU A 172 10.30 1.04 2.77
C LEU A 172 9.02 0.48 3.41
N PRO A 173 9.06 0.18 4.72
CA PRO A 173 7.87 -0.21 5.48
C PRO A 173 6.84 0.94 5.55
N PRO A 174 5.57 0.65 5.89
CA PRO A 174 4.58 1.67 6.19
C PRO A 174 5.06 2.60 7.30
N ILE A 175 4.95 3.90 7.07
CA ILE A 175 5.21 4.94 8.08
C ILE A 175 3.91 5.61 8.57
N TRP A 176 2.86 5.62 7.74
CA TRP A 176 1.59 6.25 8.07
C TRP A 176 0.71 5.33 8.90
N ALA A 177 0.17 5.82 10.02
CA ALA A 177 -0.62 5.03 10.95
C ALA A 177 -1.82 4.32 10.31
N PRO A 178 -2.66 4.98 9.47
CA PRO A 178 -3.76 4.31 8.77
C PRO A 178 -3.36 3.14 7.87
N TYR A 179 -2.11 3.10 7.39
CA TYR A 179 -1.59 1.99 6.57
C TYR A 179 -0.96 0.85 7.39
N GLY A 180 -1.21 0.82 8.71
CA GLY A 180 -0.79 -0.27 9.58
C GLY A 180 0.67 -0.19 10.04
N SER A 181 1.27 1.01 10.09
CA SER A 181 2.67 1.19 10.44
C SER A 181 3.05 0.60 11.80
N LYS A 182 2.23 0.80 12.83
CA LYS A 182 2.45 0.25 14.18
C LYS A 182 2.50 -1.27 14.18
N SER A 183 1.47 -1.93 13.65
CA SER A 183 1.44 -3.40 13.52
C SER A 183 2.64 -3.92 12.73
N PHE A 184 2.99 -3.26 11.62
CA PHE A 184 4.11 -3.69 10.79
C PHE A 184 5.44 -3.60 11.54
N GLN A 185 5.68 -2.51 12.26
CA GLN A 185 6.87 -2.33 13.09
C GLN A 185 6.95 -3.41 14.18
N ASN A 186 5.85 -3.69 14.88
CA ASN A 186 5.78 -4.76 15.87
C ASN A 186 6.09 -6.14 15.28
N ILE A 187 5.62 -6.42 14.06
CA ILE A 187 5.93 -7.67 13.35
C ILE A 187 7.41 -7.75 13.00
N LEU A 188 8.01 -6.66 12.53
CA LEU A 188 9.43 -6.63 12.16
C LEU A 188 10.36 -6.77 13.38
N SER A 189 9.99 -6.15 14.51
CA SER A 189 10.74 -6.21 15.78
C SER A 189 10.59 -7.55 16.51
N GLY A 190 9.70 -8.43 16.06
CA GLY A 190 9.47 -9.75 16.65
C GLY A 190 8.42 -9.78 17.77
N ASN A 191 7.86 -8.62 18.16
CA ASN A 191 6.75 -8.54 19.12
C ASN A 191 5.46 -9.15 18.54
N GLY A 192 5.23 -9.01 17.23
CA GLY A 192 4.09 -9.61 16.53
C GLY A 192 2.72 -9.03 16.90
N LYS A 193 2.65 -8.09 17.85
CA LYS A 193 1.43 -7.41 18.27
C LYS A 193 0.80 -6.62 17.12
N LEU A 194 -0.45 -6.93 16.81
CA LEU A 194 -1.25 -6.17 15.85
C LEU A 194 -1.93 -5.00 16.56
N GLU A 195 -1.79 -3.80 16.02
CA GLU A 195 -2.35 -2.55 16.52
C GLU A 195 -3.20 -1.87 15.44
N TYR A 196 -4.50 -2.12 15.50
CA TYR A 196 -5.52 -1.54 14.65
C TYR A 196 -6.84 -1.43 15.40
N GLU A 197 -7.70 -0.52 14.97
CA GLU A 197 -8.98 -0.23 15.61
C GLU A 197 -10.12 -0.98 14.95
N LYS A 198 -11.05 -1.53 15.75
CA LYS A 198 -12.30 -2.10 15.23
C LYS A 198 -13.32 -0.99 15.06
N TYR A 199 -13.85 -0.85 13.84
CA TYR A 199 -14.90 0.11 13.53
C TYR A 199 -15.75 -0.31 12.33
N THR A 200 -16.86 0.40 12.11
CA THR A 200 -17.77 0.24 10.99
C THR A 200 -17.60 1.41 10.01
N VAL A 201 -17.33 1.12 8.75
CA VAL A 201 -17.26 2.12 7.68
C VAL A 201 -18.64 2.75 7.50
N GLY A 202 -18.70 4.06 7.29
CA GLY A 202 -19.93 4.83 7.20
C GLY A 202 -20.51 5.32 8.54
N ALA A 203 -20.00 4.83 9.67
CA ALA A 203 -20.34 5.39 10.97
C ALA A 203 -19.63 6.74 11.21
N LYS A 204 -20.13 7.55 12.15
CA LYS A 204 -19.43 8.76 12.60
C LYS A 204 -18.29 8.39 13.58
N LYS A 205 -17.20 9.15 13.53
CA LYS A 205 -16.04 8.99 14.40
C LYS A 205 -16.37 9.34 15.85
#